data_AF-A0A3N7A8L4-F1
#
_entry.id   AF-A0A3N7A8L4-F1
#
_cell.length_a   1.000
_cell.length_b   1.000
_cell.length_c   1.000
_cell.angle_alpha   90.00
_cell.angle_beta   90.00
_cell.angle_gamma   90.00
#
_symmetry.space_group_name_H-M   'P 1'
#
loop_
_entity.id
_entity.type
_entity.pdbx_description
1 polymer ?
#
loop_
_entity_poly.entity_id
_entity_poly.type
_entity_poly.pdbx_seq_one_letter_code
_entity_poly.pdbx_strand_id
1 'polypeptide(L)' 'MTQTRHMEDLIKRLGILEYAIRLSMTVREDQDEPAEAHHLDEARQYGITVDDAMTKGDLLNVVQTLHRASQKNAGKANKS' A
#
# COMPACT_ATOMS: atom_id res chain seq x y z
N MET A 1 -7.87 -10.88 20.87
CA MET A 1 -7.46 -11.69 19.70
C MET A 1 -7.85 -11.09 18.35
N THR A 2 -8.81 -10.14 18.29
CA THR A 2 -9.27 -9.51 17.04
C THR A 2 -8.26 -8.54 16.42
N GLN A 3 -7.52 -7.77 17.23
CA GLN A 3 -6.63 -6.73 16.73
C GLN A 3 -5.42 -7.26 15.93
N THR A 4 -4.85 -8.40 16.33
CA THR A 4 -3.74 -9.03 15.60
C THR A 4 -4.18 -9.52 14.22
N ARG A 5 -5.37 -10.12 14.11
CA ARG A 5 -5.94 -10.54 12.81
C ARG A 5 -6.21 -9.36 11.88
N HIS A 6 -6.79 -8.27 12.40
CA HIS A 6 -7.02 -7.07 11.59
C HIS A 6 -5.72 -6.47 11.06
N MET A 7 -4.63 -6.52 11.84
CA MET A 7 -3.33 -6.00 11.42
C MET A 7 -2.63 -6.92 10.40
N GLU A 8 -2.72 -8.25 10.57
CA GLU A 8 -2.22 -9.22 9.60
C GLU A 8 -2.95 -9.12 8.25
N ASP A 9 -4.28 -8.96 8.28
CA ASP A 9 -5.09 -8.76 7.08
C ASP A 9 -4.72 -7.47 6.35
N LEU A 10 -4.46 -6.37 7.08
CA LEU A 10 -4.02 -5.11 6.49
C LEU A 10 -2.63 -5.24 5.85
N ILE A 11 -1.67 -5.89 6.52
CA ILE A 11 -0.33 -6.13 5.95
C ILE A 11 -0.44 -6.91 4.65
N LYS A 12 -1.26 -7.97 4.62
CA LYS A 12 -1.48 -8.77 3.42
C LYS A 12 -2.08 -7.94 2.29
N ARG A 13 -3.11 -7.15 2.57
CA ARG A 13 -3.79 -6.28 1.60
C ARG A 13 -2.84 -5.22 1.02
N LEU A 14 -2.04 -4.57 1.86
CA LEU A 14 -1.03 -3.61 1.42
C LEU A 14 0.03 -4.26 0.53
N GLY A 15 0.45 -5.49 0.85
CA GLY A 15 1.38 -6.24 -0.01
C GLY A 15 0.80 -6.61 -1.36
N ILE A 16 -0.50 -6.94 -1.44
CA ILE A 16 -1.20 -7.21 -2.70
C ILE A 16 -1.28 -5.94 -3.55
N LEU A 17 -1.70 -4.82 -2.95
CA LEU A 17 -1.79 -3.53 -3.64
C LEU A 17 -0.42 -3.06 -4.14
N GLU A 18 0.64 -3.18 -3.31
CA GLU A 18 2.01 -2.87 -3.71
C GLU A 18 2.41 -3.66 -4.96
N TYR A 19 2.09 -4.96 -5.00
CA TYR A 19 2.39 -5.83 -6.13
C TYR A 19 1.59 -5.43 -7.38
N ALA A 20 0.29 -5.13 -7.24
CA ALA A 20 -0.55 -4.71 -8.35
C ALA A 20 -0.05 -3.41 -9.01
N ILE A 21 0.32 -2.41 -8.20
CA ILE A 21 0.89 -1.15 -8.70
C ILE A 21 2.22 -1.41 -9.43
N ARG A 22 3.08 -2.28 -8.88
CA ARG A 22 4.33 -2.66 -9.57
C ARG A 22 4.08 -3.35 -10.91
N LEU A 23 3.06 -4.19 -11.01
CA LEU A 23 2.72 -4.89 -12.25
C LEU A 23 2.20 -3.93 -13.34
N SER A 24 1.59 -2.81 -12.96
CA SER A 24 1.12 -1.81 -13.92
C SER A 24 2.19 -0.81 -14.37
N MET A 25 3.42 -0.99 -13.87
CA MET A 25 4.62 -0.32 -14.36
C MET A 25 5.51 -1.34 -15.06
N THR A 26 5.45 -1.36 -16.39
CA THR A 26 6.24 -2.26 -17.23
C THR A 26 7.68 -1.78 -17.40
N VAL A 27 7.87 -0.46 -17.33
CA VAL A 27 9.17 0.21 -17.37
C VAL A 27 9.28 1.23 -16.24
N ARG A 28 10.47 1.81 -16.05
CA ARG A 28 10.73 2.70 -14.92
C ARG A 28 10.03 4.06 -15.09
N GLU A 29 9.92 4.51 -16.33
CA GLU A 29 9.30 5.76 -16.75
C GLU A 29 7.80 5.79 -16.42
N ASP A 30 7.16 4.61 -16.31
CA ASP A 30 5.75 4.49 -15.93
C ASP A 30 5.49 5.04 -14.51
N GLN A 31 6.53 5.25 -13.69
CA GLN A 31 6.38 5.85 -12.36
C GLN A 31 5.83 7.28 -12.39
N ASP A 32 6.12 8.04 -13.45
CA ASP A 32 5.67 9.42 -13.59
C ASP A 32 4.25 9.51 -14.21
N GLU A 33 3.70 8.38 -14.66
CA GLU A 33 2.32 8.33 -15.18
C GLU A 33 1.29 8.46 -14.05
N PRO A 34 0.08 8.97 -14.35
CA PRO A 34 -1.01 9.00 -13.38
C PRO A 34 -1.31 7.61 -12.79
N ALA A 35 -1.54 7.56 -11.48
CA ALA A 35 -1.99 6.35 -10.84
C ALA A 35 -3.36 5.91 -11.38
N GLU A 36 -3.55 4.61 -11.51
CA GLU A 36 -4.82 4.07 -11.97
C GLU A 36 -5.90 4.26 -10.91
N ALA A 37 -7.09 4.70 -11.34
CA ALA A 37 -8.20 5.01 -10.45
C ALA A 37 -8.55 3.85 -9.50
N HIS A 38 -8.49 2.61 -9.98
CA HIS A 38 -8.80 1.45 -9.15
C HIS A 38 -7.75 1.20 -8.04
N HIS A 39 -6.47 1.50 -8.28
CA HIS A 39 -5.43 1.44 -7.26
C HIS A 39 -5.59 2.56 -6.21
N LEU A 40 -6.00 3.76 -6.64
CA LEU A 40 -6.31 4.87 -5.74
C LEU A 40 -7.51 4.54 -4.83
N ASP A 41 -8.56 3.96 -5.39
CA ASP A 41 -9.75 3.56 -4.63
C ASP A 41 -9.46 2.43 -3.63
N GLU A 42 -8.65 1.45 -4.02
CA GLU A 42 -8.21 0.40 -3.12
C GLU A 42 -7.34 0.97 -1.97
N ALA A 43 -6.44 1.90 -2.27
CA ALA A 43 -5.64 2.59 -1.26
C ALA A 43 -6.52 3.37 -0.26
N ARG A 44 -7.56 4.07 -0.73
CA ARG A 44 -8.54 4.77 0.12
C ARG A 44 -9.26 3.81 1.07
N GLN A 45 -9.65 2.63 0.59
CA GLN A 45 -10.29 1.61 1.42
C GLN A 45 -9.39 1.11 2.56
N TYR A 46 -8.07 1.20 2.39
CA TYR A 46 -7.08 0.87 3.43
C TYR A 46 -6.72 2.06 4.32
N GLY A 47 -7.41 3.20 4.16
CA GLY A 47 -7.21 4.41 4.95
C GLY A 47 -6.01 5.25 4.48
N ILE A 48 -5.49 5.00 3.27
CA ILE A 48 -4.44 5.83 2.68
C ILE A 48 -5.09 7.09 2.12
N THR A 49 -4.58 8.25 2.52
CA THR A 49 -4.96 9.52 1.90
C THR A 49 -4.28 9.62 0.54
N VAL A 50 -5.07 9.69 -0.52
CA VAL A 50 -4.58 9.81 -1.90
C VAL A 50 -5.23 10.98 -2.61
N ASP A 51 -4.47 11.62 -3.50
CA ASP A 51 -4.91 12.66 -4.42
C ASP A 51 -5.13 12.03 -5.81
N ASP A 52 -6.12 12.50 -6.56
CA ASP A 52 -6.37 12.05 -7.93
C ASP A 52 -5.24 12.45 -8.90
N ALA A 53 -4.41 13.43 -8.53
CA ALA A 53 -3.23 13.83 -9.28
C ALA A 53 -1.97 12.99 -8.98
N MET A 54 -2.05 12.00 -8.08
CA MET A 54 -0.89 11.17 -7.75
C MET A 54 -0.40 10.35 -8.94
N THR A 55 0.92 10.24 -9.06
CA THR A 55 1.54 9.32 -10.01
C THR A 55 1.59 7.89 -9.48
N LYS A 56 1.83 6.91 -10.35
CA LYS A 56 2.06 5.50 -9.95
C LYS A 56 3.23 5.39 -8.96
N GLY A 57 4.30 6.17 -9.17
CA GLY A 57 5.46 6.23 -8.28
C GLY A 57 5.12 6.77 -6.90
N ASP A 58 4.34 7.86 -6.83
CA ASP A 58 3.88 8.43 -5.57
C ASP A 58 3.03 7.43 -4.78
N LEU A 59 2.05 6.81 -5.46
CA LEU A 59 1.17 5.84 -4.84
C LEU A 59 1.96 4.62 -4.33
N LEU A 60 2.88 4.10 -5.13
CA LEU A 60 3.75 2.98 -4.74
C LEU A 60 4.55 3.32 -3.48
N ASN A 61 5.14 4.51 -3.41
CA ASN A 61 5.96 4.94 -2.28
C ASN A 61 5.13 5.04 -0.98
N VAL A 62 3.91 5.59 -1.06
CA VAL A 62 3.01 5.69 0.10
C VAL A 62 2.60 4.31 0.59
N VAL A 63 2.19 3.42 -0.32
CA VAL A 63 1.80 2.04 0.02
C VAL A 63 2.97 1.29 0.67
N GLN A 64 4.18 1.38 0.11
CA GLN A 64 5.38 0.76 0.68
C GLN A 64 5.70 1.27 2.08
N THR A 65 5.58 2.58 2.29
CA THR A 65 5.82 3.21 3.59
C THR A 65 4.85 2.66 4.64
N LEU A 66 3.56 2.60 4.31
CA LEU A 66 2.54 2.08 5.22
C LEU A 66 2.69 0.57 5.45
N HIS A 67 3.04 -0.20 4.42
CA HIS A 67 3.28 -1.64 4.50
C HIS A 67 4.42 -1.94 5.48
N ARG A 68 5.57 -1.26 5.35
CA ARG A 68 6.70 -1.40 6.27
C ARG A 68 6.35 -0.97 7.69
N ALA A 69 5.61 0.13 7.86
CA ALA A 69 5.16 0.60 9.17
C ALA A 69 4.25 -0.44 9.85
N SER A 70 3.32 -1.03 9.09
CA SER A 70 2.39 -2.06 9.57
C SER A 70 3.13 -3.33 10.01
N GLN A 71 4.08 -3.80 9.20
CA GLN A 71 4.94 -4.94 9.55
C GLN A 71 5.76 -4.69 10.82
N LYS A 72 6.36 -3.49 10.95
CA LYS A 72 7.13 -3.11 12.14
C LYS A 72 6.25 -3.08 13.39
N ASN A 73 5.02 -2.58 13.28
CA ASN A 73 4.08 -2.53 14.40
C ASN A 73 3.61 -3.94 14.82
N ALA A 74 3.35 -4.83 13.87
CA ALA A 74 3.05 -6.24 14.15
C ALA A 74 4.22 -6.96 14.84
N GLY A 75 5.46 -6.74 14.38
CA GLY A 75 6.65 -7.32 15.01
C GLY A 75 6.91 -6.83 16.43
N LYS A 76 6.46 -5.62 16.79
CA LYS A 76 6.52 -5.11 18.17
C LYS A 76 5.41 -5.69 19.05
N ALA A 77 4.20 -5.84 18.52
CA ALA A 77 3.06 -6.43 19.22
C ALA A 77 3.30 -7.90 19.60
N ASN A 78 4.04 -8.66 18.79
CA ASN A 78 4.38 -10.06 19.08
C ASN A 78 5.58 -10.23 20.04
N LYS A 79 6.27 -9.15 20.42
CA LYS A 79 7.44 -9.18 21.34
C LYS A 79 7.12 -8.65 22.75
N SER A 80 5.90 -8.14 22.96
CA SER A 80 5.41 -7.67 24.27
C SER A 80 4.49 -8.72 24.87
#